data_AF-A0A432JBK2-F1
#
_entry.id   AF-A0A432JBK2-F1
#
_cell.length_a   1.000
_cell.length_b   1.000
_cell.length_c   1.000
_cell.angle_alpha   90.00
_cell.angle_beta   90.00
_cell.angle_gamma   90.00
#
_symmetry.space_group_name_H-M   'P 1'
#
loop_
_entity.id
_entity.type
_entity.pdbx_description
1 polymer ?
#
loop_
_entity_poly.entity_id
_entity_poly.type
_entity_poly.pdbx_seq_one_letter_code
_entity_poly.pdbx_strand_id
1 'polypeptide(L)' 'MTKDEIIEAIKQMNVVELADVVKALEDEFGISAAAPVAVAAAPADGGA' A
#
# COMPACT_ATOMS: atom_id res chain seq x y z
N MET A 1 -18.11 -10.75 -8.47
CA MET A 1 -16.70 -10.53 -8.77
C MET A 1 -15.89 -11.65 -8.14
N THR A 2 -15.42 -12.58 -8.96
CA THR A 2 -14.41 -13.57 -8.58
C THR A 2 -13.04 -12.89 -8.58
N LYS A 3 -12.03 -13.50 -7.93
CA LYS A 3 -10.66 -12.99 -7.96
C LYS A 3 -10.14 -12.79 -9.38
N ASP A 4 -10.51 -13.68 -10.30
CA ASP A 4 -10.06 -13.63 -11.69
C ASP A 4 -10.68 -12.46 -12.46
N GLU A 5 -11.96 -12.15 -12.22
CA GLU A 5 -12.63 -10.99 -12.81
C GLU A 5 -12.00 -9.66 -12.36
N ILE A 6 -11.53 -9.59 -11.11
CA ILE A 6 -10.83 -8.41 -10.57
C ILE A 6 -9.45 -8.27 -11.25
N ILE A 7 -8.73 -9.37 -11.45
CA ILE A 7 -7.42 -9.36 -12.11
C ILE A 7 -7.54 -8.95 -13.57
N GLU A 8 -8.57 -9.42 -14.29
CA GLU A 8 -8.86 -9.00 -15.66
C GLU A 8 -9.14 -7.48 -15.74
N ALA A 9 -9.96 -6.95 -14.84
CA ALA A 9 -10.25 -5.52 -14.79
C ALA A 9 -8.99 -4.67 -14.54
N ILE A 10 -8.12 -5.12 -13.62
CA ILE A 10 -6.84 -4.47 -13.31
C ILE A 10 -5.90 -4.49 -14.52
N LYS A 11 -5.88 -5.57 -15.31
CA LYS A 11 -5.04 -5.68 -16.52
C LYS A 11 -5.46 -4.74 -17.65
N GLN A 12 -6.73 -4.33 -17.69
CA GLN A 12 -7.23 -3.40 -18.70
C GLN A 12 -7.02 -1.93 -18.32
N MET A 13 -6.65 -1.64 -17.07
CA MET A 13 -6.33 -0.29 -16.61
C MET A 13 -4.98 0.17 -17.14
N ASN A 14 -4.84 1.47 -17.40
CA ASN A 14 -3.55 2.04 -17.70
C ASN A 14 -2.69 2.17 -16.42
N VAL A 15 -1.38 2.30 -16.57
CA VAL A 15 -0.43 2.32 -15.44
C VAL A 15 -0.71 3.46 -14.45
N VAL A 16 -1.31 4.56 -14.91
CA VAL A 16 -1.65 5.73 -14.07
C VAL A 16 -2.89 5.42 -13.22
N GLU A 17 -3.94 4.88 -13.82
CA GLU A 17 -5.16 4.45 -13.12
C GLU A 17 -4.86 3.37 -12.07
N LEU A 18 -3.98 2.42 -12.43
CA LEU A 18 -3.50 1.42 -11.48
C LEU A 18 -2.79 2.05 -10.28
N ALA A 19 -1.94 3.07 -10.53
CA ALA A 19 -1.23 3.78 -9.48
C ALA A 19 -2.20 4.53 -8.54
N ASP A 20 -3.26 5.13 -9.09
CA ASP A 20 -4.31 5.79 -8.29
C ASP A 20 -5.08 4.80 -7.41
N VAL A 21 -5.42 3.61 -7.94
CA VAL A 21 -6.07 2.55 -7.17
C VAL A 21 -5.16 2.06 -6.03
N VAL A 22 -3.87 1.84 -6.32
CA VAL A 22 -2.89 1.47 -5.28
C VAL A 22 -2.78 2.57 -4.23
N LYS A 23 -2.71 3.84 -4.63
CA LYS A 23 -2.64 4.99 -3.71
C LYS A 23 -3.87 5.06 -2.79
N ALA A 24 -5.06 4.89 -3.34
CA ALA A 24 -6.29 4.86 -2.56
C ALA A 24 -6.33 3.69 -1.57
N LEU A 25 -5.83 2.50 -1.96
CA LEU A 25 -5.70 1.35 -1.06
C LEU A 25 -4.65 1.61 0.03
N GLU A 26 -3.52 2.25 -0.29
CA GLU A 26 -2.52 2.65 0.71
C GLU A 26 -3.11 3.57 1.78
N ASP A 27 -3.93 4.54 1.37
CA ASP A 27 -4.55 5.50 2.28
C ASP A 27 -5.66 4.84 3.13
N GLU A 28 -6.53 4.01 2.51
CA GLU A 28 -7.63 3.32 3.19
C GLU A 28 -7.13 2.32 4.24
N PHE A 29 -6.09 1.55 3.90
CA PHE A 29 -5.53 0.54 4.78
C PHE A 29 -4.37 1.05 5.63
N GLY A 30 -4.02 2.34 5.52
CA GLY A 30 -2.89 2.94 6.22
C GLY A 30 -1.54 2.32 5.86
N ILE A 31 -1.43 1.68 4.69
CA ILE A 31 -0.21 1.11 4.12
C ILE A 31 0.57 2.26 3.47
N SER A 32 0.94 3.25 4.27
CA SER A 32 1.87 4.27 3.83
C SER A 32 3.29 3.75 4.01
N ALA A 33 4.14 3.90 2.98
CA ALA A 33 5.58 3.67 3.11
C ALA A 33 6.24 4.52 4.22
N ALA A 34 5.52 5.51 4.78
CA ALA A 34 5.93 6.25 5.97
C ALA A 34 5.87 5.43 7.28
N ALA A 35 5.06 4.36 7.34
CA ALA A 35 4.96 3.51 8.52
C ALA A 35 6.25 2.70 8.81
N PRO A 36 6.88 2.00 7.84
CA PRO A 36 8.13 1.27 8.11
C PRO A 36 9.29 2.19 8.49
N VAL A 37 9.32 3.45 8.02
CA VAL A 37 10.35 4.41 8.45
C VAL A 37 10.08 4.96 9.85
N ALA A 38 8.82 5.11 10.28
CA ALA A 38 8.50 5.47 11.66
C ALA A 38 8.87 4.36 12.66
N VAL A 39 8.69 3.09 12.28
CA VAL A 39 9.08 1.93 13.10
C VAL A 39 10.60 1.71 13.10
N ALA A 40 11.30 2.01 11.99
CA ALA A 40 12.75 1.94 11.92
C ALA A 40 13.49 3.12 12.59
N ALA A 41 12.79 4.24 12.80
CA ALA A 41 13.34 5.45 13.44
C ALA A 41 13.08 5.53 14.95
N ALA A 42 12.36 4.58 15.55
CA ALA A 42 12.30 4.47 17.00
C ALA A 42 13.68 4.00 17.50
N PRO A 43 14.41 4.81 18.30
CA PRO A 43 15.55 4.27 19.02
C PRO A 43 15.05 3.14 19.91
N ALA A 44 15.79 2.04 19.94
CA ALA A 44 15.69 1.07 21.02
C ALA A 44 16.18 1.72 22.32
N ASP A 45 15.39 2.60 22.90
CA ASP A 45 15.49 3.04 24.29
C ASP A 45 14.66 2.05 25.13
N GLY A 46 15.22 1.26 26.07
CA GLY A 46 16.58 1.27 26.56
C GLY A 46 16.95 -0.04 27.23
N GLY A 47 18.24 -0.33 27.18
CA GLY A 47 18.88 -1.08 28.24
C GLY A 47 19.17 -0.13 29.41
N ALA A 48 18.54 -0.42 30.55
CA ALA A 48 19.01 -0.18 31.91
C ALA A 48 18.17 -1.05 32.86
#